data_AF-A0A7S3HJG2-F1
#
_entry.id   AF-A0A7S3HJG2-F1
#
_cell.length_a   1.000
_cell.length_b   1.000
_cell.length_c   1.000
_cell.angle_alpha   90.00
_cell.angle_beta   90.00
_cell.angle_gamma   90.00
#
_symmetry.space_group_name_H-M   'P 1'
#
loop_
_entity.id
_entity.type
_entity.pdbx_description
1 polymer ?
#
loop_
_entity_poly.entity_id
_entity_poly.type
_entity_poly.pdbx_seq_one_letter_code
_entity_poly.pdbx_strand_id
1 'polypeptide(L)'
;RHRRSRAFGGMVFFTVFATIDSLTLLFAMTGLNAASGFALKCIADLEHDLTNATDFLASMKLSGKVEVVFIAINFLACLPFLGNWWMVPPQFLWVAFKAFRMVTGADGITEKDAYQKNIYLKHRKIHTMSLFFYLISWFIYFARAMTAVMDIHVHGISPYD
;
A
#
# COMPACT_ATOMS: atom_id res chain seq x y z
N ARG A 1 -10.38 -19.58 -39.11
CA ARG A 1 -9.02 -19.14 -38.69
C ARG A 1 -8.99 -17.75 -38.06
N HIS A 2 -9.68 -16.72 -38.58
CA HIS A 2 -9.67 -15.37 -37.97
C HIS A 2 -10.26 -15.23 -36.55
N ARG A 3 -11.22 -16.08 -36.13
CA ARG A 3 -11.77 -16.03 -34.76
C ARG A 3 -10.78 -16.49 -33.66
N ARG A 4 -9.85 -17.41 -33.97
CA ARG A 4 -8.84 -17.89 -32.99
C ARG A 4 -7.75 -16.84 -32.72
N SER A 5 -7.33 -16.10 -33.74
CA SER A 5 -6.27 -15.10 -33.60
C SER A 5 -6.72 -13.87 -32.78
N ARG A 6 -8.00 -13.45 -32.89
CA ARG A 6 -8.55 -12.39 -32.02
C ARG A 6 -8.73 -12.83 -30.56
N ALA A 7 -9.07 -14.10 -30.33
CA ALA A 7 -9.20 -14.65 -28.97
C ALA A 7 -7.84 -14.79 -28.27
N PHE A 8 -6.79 -15.14 -29.02
CA PHE A 8 -5.43 -15.24 -28.50
C PHE A 8 -4.87 -13.87 -28.12
N GLY A 9 -4.94 -12.87 -29.00
CA GLY A 9 -4.47 -11.51 -28.69
C GLY A 9 -5.22 -10.87 -27.51
N GLY A 10 -6.53 -11.15 -27.36
CA GLY A 10 -7.30 -10.72 -26.19
C GLY A 10 -6.82 -11.37 -24.90
N MET A 11 -6.58 -12.69 -24.92
CA MET A 11 -6.11 -13.45 -23.75
C MET A 11 -4.75 -12.95 -23.26
N VAL A 12 -3.79 -12.73 -24.18
CA VAL A 12 -2.46 -12.17 -23.90
C VAL A 12 -2.55 -10.80 -23.25
N PHE A 13 -3.38 -9.92 -23.81
CA PHE A 13 -3.59 -8.58 -23.26
C PHE A 13 -4.15 -8.63 -21.84
N PHE A 14 -5.17 -9.45 -21.57
CA PHE A 14 -5.72 -9.60 -20.21
C PHE A 14 -4.70 -10.14 -19.20
N THR A 15 -3.86 -11.11 -19.59
CA THR A 15 -2.82 -11.66 -18.69
C THR A 15 -1.70 -10.66 -18.39
N VAL A 16 -1.29 -9.84 -19.36
CA VAL A 16 -0.26 -8.81 -19.16
C VAL A 16 -0.80 -7.71 -18.25
N PHE A 17 -2.03 -7.23 -18.48
CA PHE A 17 -2.66 -6.22 -17.62
C PHE A 17 -2.86 -6.75 -16.20
N ALA A 18 -3.33 -8.00 -16.03
CA ALA A 18 -3.46 -8.61 -14.72
C ALA A 18 -2.12 -8.70 -13.96
N THR A 19 -1.01 -8.94 -14.67
CA THR A 19 0.34 -8.95 -14.10
C THR A 19 0.80 -7.56 -13.69
N ILE A 20 0.64 -6.57 -14.56
CA ILE A 20 0.99 -5.17 -14.27
C ILE A 20 0.21 -4.66 -13.05
N ASP A 21 -1.09 -4.93 -12.99
CA ASP A 21 -1.94 -4.52 -11.87
C ASP A 21 -1.48 -5.19 -10.56
N SER A 22 -1.16 -6.49 -10.61
CA SER A 22 -0.70 -7.24 -9.44
C SER A 22 0.66 -6.75 -8.93
N LEU A 23 1.58 -6.41 -9.84
CA LEU A 23 2.87 -5.79 -9.50
C LEU A 23 2.71 -4.37 -8.95
N THR A 24 1.77 -3.60 -9.49
CA THR A 24 1.45 -2.24 -9.02
C THR A 24 0.91 -2.28 -7.60
N LEU A 25 -0.01 -3.21 -7.31
CA LEU A 25 -0.53 -3.44 -5.96
C LEU A 25 0.57 -3.88 -4.98
N LEU A 26 1.47 -4.77 -5.41
CA LEU A 26 2.60 -5.21 -4.60
C LEU A 26 3.58 -4.05 -4.31
N PHE A 27 3.88 -3.23 -5.31
CA PHE A 27 4.68 -2.02 -5.15
C PHE A 27 4.03 -1.03 -4.18
N ALA A 28 2.72 -0.80 -4.32
CA ALA A 28 1.97 0.06 -3.43
C ALA A 28 2.04 -0.42 -1.97
N MET A 29 1.80 -1.71 -1.73
CA MET A 29 1.90 -2.30 -0.40
C MET A 29 3.33 -2.26 0.17
N THR A 30 4.35 -2.37 -0.68
CA THR A 30 5.74 -2.25 -0.25
C THR A 30 6.04 -0.83 0.26
N GLY A 31 5.58 0.18 -0.48
CA GLY A 31 5.67 1.58 -0.06
C GLY A 31 4.90 1.89 1.23
N LEU A 32 3.69 1.33 1.38
CA LEU A 32 2.87 1.49 2.58
C LEU A 32 3.50 0.83 3.83
N ASN A 33 4.07 -0.36 3.67
CA ASN A 33 4.83 -1.03 4.71
C ASN A 33 6.06 -0.21 5.12
N ALA A 34 6.82 0.28 4.14
CA ALA A 34 8.00 1.12 4.40
C ALA A 34 7.63 2.41 5.13
N ALA A 35 6.56 3.10 4.72
CA ALA A 35 6.08 4.31 5.39
C ALA A 35 5.65 4.03 6.83
N SER A 36 4.86 2.97 7.06
CA SER A 36 4.43 2.60 8.42
C SER A 36 5.59 2.19 9.31
N GLY A 37 6.54 1.40 8.78
CA GLY A 37 7.75 1.01 9.49
C GLY A 37 8.63 2.22 9.83
N PHE A 38 8.79 3.15 8.89
CA PHE A 38 9.54 4.39 9.13
C PHE A 38 8.86 5.28 10.19
N ALA A 39 7.53 5.45 10.15
CA ALA A 39 6.80 6.18 11.20
C ALA A 39 6.96 5.55 12.59
N LEU A 40 6.86 4.22 12.67
CA LEU A 40 7.07 3.49 13.93
C LEU A 40 8.51 3.64 14.44
N LYS A 41 9.50 3.63 13.53
CA LYS A 41 10.89 3.91 13.88
C LYS A 41 11.04 5.32 14.45
N CYS A 42 10.48 6.35 13.79
CA CYS A 42 10.54 7.72 14.31
C CYS A 42 9.92 7.86 15.70
N ILE A 43 8.81 7.15 15.96
CA ILE A 43 8.19 7.12 17.30
C ILE A 43 9.12 6.44 18.32
N ALA A 44 9.76 5.32 17.95
CA ALA A 44 10.72 4.65 18.82
C ALA A 44 11.96 5.51 19.10
N ASP A 45 12.49 6.20 18.08
CA ASP A 45 13.63 7.10 18.22
C ASP A 45 13.29 8.28 19.16
N LEU A 46 12.04 8.78 19.14
CA LEU A 46 11.56 9.77 20.09
C LEU A 46 11.37 9.19 21.51
N GLU A 47 10.86 7.97 21.64
CA GLU A 47 10.70 7.28 22.94
C GLU A 47 12.06 7.01 23.63
N HIS A 48 13.11 6.79 22.84
CA HIS A 48 14.47 6.52 23.33
C HIS A 48 15.39 7.76 23.35
N ASP A 49 14.83 8.95 23.15
CA ASP A 49 15.55 10.23 23.16
C ASP A 49 16.74 10.28 22.17
N LEU A 50 16.60 9.56 21.05
CA LEU A 50 17.59 9.47 19.97
C LEU A 50 17.42 10.57 18.91
N THR A 51 16.34 11.36 18.99
CA THR A 51 16.01 12.39 18.01
C THR A 51 15.34 13.59 18.69
N ASN A 52 15.52 14.78 18.11
CA ASN A 52 14.85 16.00 18.57
C ASN A 52 13.42 16.08 18.03
N ALA A 53 12.55 16.83 18.70
CA ALA A 53 11.16 16.99 18.25
C ALA A 53 11.01 17.57 16.84
N THR A 54 11.90 18.48 16.43
CA THR A 54 11.88 19.08 15.08
C THR A 54 12.12 18.03 14.00
N ASP A 55 13.11 17.18 14.20
CA ASP A 55 13.51 16.12 13.26
C ASP A 55 12.47 15.00 13.23
N PHE A 56 11.92 14.66 14.39
CA PHE A 56 10.78 13.76 14.52
C PHE A 56 9.58 14.25 13.71
N LEU A 57 9.18 15.52 13.87
CA LEU A 57 8.03 16.07 13.15
C LEU A 57 8.25 16.14 11.64
N ALA A 58 9.46 16.52 11.20
CA ALA A 58 9.81 16.53 9.79
C ALA A 58 9.71 15.11 9.19
N SER A 59 10.24 14.11 9.91
CA SER A 59 10.23 12.71 9.50
C SER A 59 8.81 12.13 9.49
N MET A 60 7.99 12.44 10.50
CA MET A 60 6.58 12.02 10.55
C MET A 60 5.76 12.65 9.42
N LYS A 61 5.99 13.94 9.10
CA LYS A 61 5.33 14.60 7.96
C LYS A 61 5.74 13.97 6.63
N LEU A 62 7.03 13.65 6.45
CA LEU A 62 7.51 12.96 5.26
C LEU A 62 6.86 11.58 5.14
N SER A 63 6.85 10.80 6.23
CA SER A 63 6.21 9.49 6.27
C SER A 63 4.74 9.56 5.88
N GLY A 64 3.99 10.52 6.45
CA GLY A 64 2.59 10.75 6.11
C GLY A 64 2.38 11.09 4.63
N LYS A 65 3.24 11.93 4.04
CA LYS A 65 3.16 12.24 2.59
C LYS A 65 3.40 11.00 1.73
N VAL A 66 4.42 10.19 2.07
CA VAL A 66 4.73 8.95 1.36
C VAL A 66 3.55 7.98 1.47
N GLU A 67 2.99 7.83 2.67
CA GLU A 67 1.83 6.97 2.91
C GLU A 67 0.62 7.42 2.06
N VAL A 68 0.32 8.72 1.99
CA VAL A 68 -0.77 9.27 1.17
C VAL A 68 -0.60 8.90 -0.30
N VAL A 69 0.61 9.07 -0.84
CA VAL A 69 0.92 8.75 -2.25
C VAL A 69 0.66 7.28 -2.53
N PHE A 70 1.15 6.38 -1.67
CA PHE A 70 0.96 4.95 -1.89
C PHE A 70 -0.48 4.48 -1.60
N ILE A 71 -1.22 5.13 -0.69
CA ILE A 71 -2.66 4.90 -0.50
C ILE A 71 -3.41 5.23 -1.79
N ALA A 72 -3.07 6.36 -2.43
CA ALA A 72 -3.69 6.75 -3.70
C ALA A 72 -3.37 5.76 -4.82
N ILE A 73 -2.11 5.33 -4.94
CA ILE A 73 -1.71 4.30 -5.92
C ILE A 73 -2.48 2.99 -5.66
N ASN A 74 -2.55 2.53 -4.41
CA ASN A 74 -3.29 1.32 -4.05
C ASN A 74 -4.78 1.43 -4.40
N PHE A 75 -5.41 2.55 -4.08
CA PHE A 75 -6.81 2.80 -4.40
C PHE A 75 -7.07 2.71 -5.91
N LEU A 76 -6.25 3.40 -6.72
CA LEU A 76 -6.36 3.38 -8.17
C LEU A 76 -6.12 1.98 -8.75
N ALA A 77 -5.10 1.26 -8.26
CA ALA A 77 -4.78 -0.08 -8.70
C ALA A 77 -5.84 -1.13 -8.28
N CYS A 78 -6.67 -0.83 -7.27
CA CYS A 78 -7.80 -1.67 -6.87
C CYS A 78 -9.06 -1.44 -7.72
N LEU A 79 -9.19 -0.33 -8.45
CA LEU A 79 -10.38 -0.01 -9.26
C LEU A 79 -10.73 -1.10 -10.30
N PRO A 80 -9.79 -1.69 -11.05
CA PRO A 80 -10.09 -2.75 -12.02
C PRO A 80 -10.69 -4.02 -11.40
N PHE A 81 -10.51 -4.20 -10.08
CA PHE A 81 -10.94 -5.39 -9.35
C PHE A 81 -12.27 -5.20 -8.61
N LEU A 82 -12.92 -4.04 -8.76
CA LEU A 82 -14.21 -3.75 -8.15
C LEU A 82 -15.25 -4.81 -8.54
N GLY A 83 -15.86 -5.43 -7.53
CA GLY A 83 -16.87 -6.49 -7.71
C GLY A 83 -16.30 -7.88 -8.05
N ASN A 84 -15.01 -7.99 -8.37
CA ASN A 84 -14.39 -9.24 -8.82
C ASN A 84 -13.39 -9.84 -7.83
N TRP A 85 -12.97 -9.07 -6.81
CA TRP A 85 -11.99 -9.55 -5.83
C TRP A 85 -12.32 -9.15 -4.40
N TRP A 86 -12.31 -10.15 -3.52
CA TRP A 86 -12.68 -10.02 -2.10
C TRP A 86 -11.75 -9.11 -1.29
N MET A 87 -10.52 -8.88 -1.75
CA MET A 87 -9.60 -7.95 -1.10
C MET A 87 -9.94 -6.49 -1.37
N VAL A 88 -10.76 -6.15 -2.37
CA VAL A 88 -11.06 -4.75 -2.68
C VAL A 88 -11.88 -4.06 -1.58
N PRO A 89 -12.97 -4.65 -1.04
CA PRO A 89 -13.70 -4.05 0.07
C PRO A 89 -12.84 -3.69 1.30
N PRO A 90 -12.02 -4.58 1.88
CA PRO A 90 -11.19 -4.21 3.02
C PRO A 90 -10.15 -3.13 2.68
N GLN A 91 -9.60 -3.11 1.47
CA GLN A 91 -8.69 -2.04 1.03
C GLN A 91 -9.40 -0.69 0.96
N PHE A 92 -10.61 -0.65 0.41
CA PHE A 92 -11.38 0.58 0.26
C PHE A 92 -11.83 1.13 1.61
N LEU A 93 -12.27 0.24 2.52
CA LEU A 93 -12.55 0.63 3.90
C LEU A 93 -11.32 1.20 4.59
N TRP A 94 -10.14 0.61 4.34
CA TRP A 94 -8.89 1.11 4.90
C TRP A 94 -8.49 2.48 4.34
N VAL A 95 -8.60 2.65 3.03
CA VAL A 95 -8.38 3.95 2.35
C VAL A 95 -9.33 5.00 2.91
N ALA A 96 -10.62 4.67 3.06
CA ALA A 96 -11.62 5.58 3.63
C ALA A 96 -11.30 5.95 5.08
N PHE A 97 -10.89 4.99 5.91
CA PHE A 97 -10.46 5.23 7.28
C PHE A 97 -9.26 6.20 7.33
N LYS A 98 -8.24 5.97 6.50
CA LYS A 98 -7.06 6.84 6.44
C LYS A 98 -7.39 8.23 5.89
N ALA A 99 -8.20 8.32 4.84
CA ALA A 99 -8.65 9.59 4.28
C ALA A 99 -9.46 10.40 5.32
N PHE A 100 -10.36 9.74 6.07
CA PHE A 100 -11.11 10.39 7.15
C PHE A 100 -10.19 10.97 8.23
N ARG A 101 -9.14 10.23 8.62
CA ARG A 101 -8.14 10.71 9.59
C ARG A 101 -7.32 11.89 9.08
N MET A 102 -7.01 11.92 7.79
CA MET A 102 -6.34 13.06 7.17
C MET A 102 -7.23 14.30 7.16
N VAL A 103 -8.50 14.17 6.77
CA VAL A 103 -9.47 15.29 6.70
C VAL A 103 -9.78 15.85 8.10
N THR A 104 -9.88 14.98 9.10
CA THR A 104 -10.12 15.40 10.51
C THR A 104 -8.88 15.97 11.19
N GLY A 105 -7.71 15.95 10.54
CA GLY A 105 -6.44 16.39 11.15
C GLY A 105 -5.91 15.44 12.23
N ALA A 106 -6.53 14.28 12.42
CA ALA A 106 -6.14 13.31 13.45
C ALA A 106 -4.77 12.66 13.20
N ASP A 107 -4.22 12.80 11.98
CA ASP A 107 -2.87 12.36 11.62
C ASP A 107 -1.79 13.46 11.84
N GLY A 108 -2.17 14.68 12.21
CA GLY A 108 -1.24 15.77 12.50
C GLY A 108 -0.69 15.72 13.93
N ILE A 109 0.64 15.80 14.09
CA ILE A 109 1.31 15.98 15.38
C ILE A 109 1.86 17.41 15.46
N THR A 110 1.51 18.14 16.51
CA THR A 110 2.04 19.48 16.81
C THR A 110 3.29 19.38 17.68
N GLU A 111 4.19 20.38 17.67
CA GLU A 111 5.39 20.41 18.54
C GLU A 111 5.06 20.24 20.03
N LYS A 112 3.99 20.87 20.49
CA LYS A 112 3.53 20.78 21.89
C LYS A 112 3.03 19.37 22.25
N ASP A 113 2.67 18.58 21.25
CA ASP A 113 2.08 17.26 21.38
C ASP A 113 3.11 16.13 21.19
N ALA A 114 4.26 16.45 20.59
CA ALA A 114 5.32 15.49 20.30
C ALA A 114 5.81 14.77 21.56
N TYR A 115 5.97 15.49 22.68
CA TYR A 115 6.42 14.92 23.95
C TYR A 115 5.29 14.30 24.79
N GLN A 116 4.03 14.41 24.36
CA GLN A 116 2.92 13.81 25.10
C GLN A 116 2.81 12.33 24.79
N LYS A 117 3.18 11.49 25.78
CA LYS A 117 3.10 10.03 25.71
C LYS A 117 1.76 9.51 25.21
N ASN A 118 0.67 10.11 25.65
CA ASN A 118 -0.66 9.69 25.23
C ASN A 118 -0.94 9.93 23.73
N ILE A 119 -0.26 10.89 23.10
CA ILE A 119 -0.47 11.25 21.70
C ILE A 119 0.37 10.33 20.81
N TYR A 120 1.68 10.24 21.03
CA TYR A 120 2.51 9.36 20.19
C TYR A 120 2.15 7.88 20.34
N LEU A 121 1.66 7.42 21.50
CA LEU A 121 1.17 6.04 21.66
C LEU A 121 -0.10 5.76 20.85
N LYS A 122 -0.98 6.76 20.63
CA LYS A 122 -2.14 6.61 19.73
C LYS A 122 -1.66 6.45 18.29
N HIS A 123 -0.74 7.29 17.83
CA HIS A 123 -0.12 7.17 16.51
C HIS A 123 0.57 5.80 16.35
N ARG A 124 1.29 5.33 17.38
CA ARG A 124 1.93 4.02 17.38
C ARG A 124 0.92 2.91 17.11
N LYS A 125 -0.20 2.88 17.86
CA LYS A 125 -1.25 1.87 17.65
C LYS A 125 -1.78 1.87 16.22
N ILE A 126 -1.99 3.05 15.64
CA ILE A 126 -2.50 3.18 14.27
C ILE A 126 -1.46 2.71 13.26
N HIS A 127 -0.20 3.14 13.37
CA HIS A 127 0.86 2.70 12.45
C HIS A 127 1.17 1.21 12.60
N THR A 128 1.05 0.64 13.80
CA THR A 128 1.13 -0.82 14.01
C THR A 128 -0.03 -1.54 13.33
N MET A 129 -1.26 -1.08 13.52
CA MET A 129 -2.44 -1.64 12.84
C MET A 129 -2.29 -1.54 11.31
N SER A 130 -1.79 -0.41 10.82
CA SER A 130 -1.48 -0.16 9.41
C SER A 130 -0.45 -1.15 8.90
N LEU A 131 0.67 -1.30 9.60
CA LEU A 131 1.74 -2.24 9.24
C LEU A 131 1.21 -3.68 9.15
N PHE A 132 0.40 -4.14 10.10
CA PHE A 132 -0.18 -5.49 10.04
C PHE A 132 -1.10 -5.65 8.83
N PHE A 133 -2.00 -4.69 8.59
CA PHE A 133 -2.90 -4.72 7.45
C PHE A 133 -2.12 -4.72 6.12
N TYR A 134 -1.11 -3.86 5.99
CA TYR A 134 -0.26 -3.76 4.81
C TYR A 134 0.61 -5.01 4.61
N LEU A 135 1.09 -5.65 5.67
CA LEU A 135 1.92 -6.86 5.58
C LEU A 135 1.11 -8.08 5.13
N ILE A 136 -0.10 -8.25 5.67
CA ILE A 136 -1.03 -9.30 5.21
C ILE A 136 -1.40 -9.06 3.74
N SER A 137 -1.73 -7.81 3.40
CA SER A 137 -2.08 -7.44 2.02
C SER A 137 -0.91 -7.63 1.06
N TRP A 138 0.30 -7.25 1.47
CA TRP A 138 1.53 -7.46 0.72
C TRP A 138 1.75 -8.93 0.40
N PHE A 139 1.59 -9.82 1.38
CA PHE A 139 1.77 -11.26 1.17
C PHE A 139 0.76 -11.81 0.16
N ILE A 140 -0.52 -11.41 0.26
CA ILE A 140 -1.56 -11.82 -0.68
C ILE A 140 -1.24 -11.31 -2.09
N TYR A 141 -0.77 -10.07 -2.21
CA TYR A 141 -0.45 -9.46 -3.50
C TYR A 141 0.82 -10.05 -4.10
N PHE A 142 1.78 -10.45 -3.26
CA PHE A 142 2.96 -11.19 -3.66
C PHE A 142 2.58 -12.55 -4.26
N ALA A 143 1.75 -13.33 -3.57
CA ALA A 143 1.25 -14.60 -4.07
C ALA A 143 0.49 -14.44 -5.41
N ARG A 144 -0.33 -13.39 -5.51
CA ARG A 144 -1.02 -13.03 -6.76
C ARG A 144 -0.07 -12.65 -7.89
N ALA A 145 0.95 -11.84 -7.61
CA ALA A 145 1.94 -11.46 -8.61
C ALA A 145 2.75 -12.67 -9.09
N MET A 146 3.18 -13.55 -8.18
CA MET A 146 3.90 -14.78 -8.51
C MET A 146 3.06 -15.73 -9.36
N THR A 147 1.77 -15.89 -9.04
CA THR A 147 0.87 -16.72 -9.85
C THR A 147 0.65 -16.11 -11.24
N ALA A 148 0.51 -14.79 -11.37
CA ALA A 148 0.38 -14.12 -12.67
C ALA A 148 1.66 -14.26 -13.53
N VAL A 149 2.85 -14.11 -12.93
CA VAL A 149 4.13 -14.31 -13.61
C VAL A 149 4.31 -15.76 -14.04
N MET A 150 3.98 -16.72 -13.16
CA MET A 150 4.04 -18.14 -13.48
C MET A 150 3.04 -18.50 -14.59
N ASP A 151 1.86 -17.89 -14.61
CA ASP A 151 0.86 -18.11 -15.65
C ASP A 151 1.36 -17.68 -17.04
N ILE A 152 2.04 -16.54 -17.12
CA ILE A 152 2.73 -16.08 -18.34
C ILE A 152 3.83 -17.07 -18.75
N HIS A 153 4.63 -17.54 -17.80
CA HIS A 153 5.75 -18.44 -18.07
C HIS A 153 5.28 -19.82 -18.55
N VAL A 154 4.23 -20.38 -17.94
CA VAL A 154 3.69 -21.71 -18.25
C VAL A 154 2.89 -21.70 -19.56
N HIS A 155 2.14 -20.64 -19.85
CA HIS A 155 1.31 -20.54 -21.06
C HIS A 155 2.07 -20.02 -22.29
N GLY A 156 3.37 -19.74 -22.19
CA GLY A 156 4.20 -19.39 -23.34
C GLY A 156 3.73 -18.13 -24.08
N ILE A 157 3.13 -17.19 -23.37
CA ILE A 157 2.73 -15.90 -23.93
C ILE A 157 4.00 -15.05 -24.05
N SER A 158 4.74 -15.27 -25.13
CA SER A 158 5.82 -14.38 -25.54
C SER A 158 5.18 -13.07 -26.00
N PRO A 159 5.53 -11.89 -25.42
CA PRO A 159 5.11 -10.60 -25.97
C PRO A 159 5.70 -10.31 -27.36
N TYR A 160 6.46 -11.25 -27.93
CA TYR A 160 7.10 -11.17 -29.23
C TYR A 160 6.59 -12.20 -30.26
N ASP A 161 5.60 -13.04 -29.91
CA ASP A 161 4.91 -13.96 -30.85
C ASP A 161 3.46 -13.52 -31.12
#